data_AF-A0A4U0WRE8-F1
#
_entry.id   AF-A0A4U0WRE8-F1
#
_cell.length_a   1.000
_cell.length_b   1.000
_cell.length_c   1.000
_cell.angle_alpha   90.00
_cell.angle_beta   90.00
_cell.angle_gamma   90.00
#
_symmetry.space_group_name_H-M   'P 1'
#
loop_
_entity.id
_entity.type
_entity.pdbx_description
1 polymer ?
#
loop_
_entity_poly.entity_id
_entity_poly.type
_entity_poly.pdbx_seq_one_letter_code
_entity_poly.pdbx_strand_id
1 'polypeptide(L)'
;MAHQPNPFIKQLASSDRKLRTSALASLRQYLSSHHSAPLSQLDLLKLWKALFYCLYMQDKPLHQQRLAQDLADLTDVLLLKSGKNTEEDGGM
;
A
#
# COMPACT_ATOMS: atom_id res chain seq x y z
N MET A 1 -16.62 -14.12 5.70
CA MET A 1 -15.20 -13.76 5.96
C MET A 1 -15.19 -12.32 6.44
N ALA A 2 -14.74 -12.06 7.66
CA ALA A 2 -14.77 -10.71 8.23
C ALA A 2 -13.76 -9.80 7.50
N HIS A 3 -14.24 -8.72 6.91
CA HIS A 3 -13.40 -7.68 6.33
C HIS A 3 -12.71 -6.93 7.48
N GLN A 4 -11.47 -7.28 7.81
CA GLN A 4 -10.66 -6.53 8.75
C GLN A 4 -10.52 -5.08 8.22
N PRO A 5 -10.87 -4.06 9.01
CA PRO A 5 -10.73 -2.69 8.57
C PRO A 5 -9.25 -2.31 8.58
N ASN A 6 -8.68 -2.01 7.42
CA ASN A 6 -7.30 -1.52 7.31
C ASN A 6 -7.21 -0.11 7.95
N PRO A 7 -6.58 0.04 9.13
CA PRO A 7 -6.67 1.26 9.95
C PRO A 7 -6.03 2.48 9.28
N PHE A 8 -5.09 2.25 8.36
CA PHE A 8 -4.38 3.29 7.63
C PHE A 8 -5.18 3.92 6.47
N ILE A 9 -6.23 3.26 5.94
CA ILE A 9 -6.95 3.76 4.74
C ILE A 9 -7.59 5.12 5.01
N LYS A 10 -8.24 5.29 6.17
CA LYS A 10 -8.84 6.58 6.54
C LYS A 10 -7.78 7.65 6.82
N GLN A 11 -6.65 7.25 7.41
CA GLN A 11 -5.56 8.16 7.76
C GLN A 11 -4.81 8.68 6.52
N LEU A 12 -4.68 7.86 5.47
CA LEU A 12 -4.12 8.25 4.17
C LEU A 12 -4.92 9.38 3.50
N ALA A 13 -6.24 9.41 3.73
CA ALA A 13 -7.12 10.46 3.22
C ALA A 13 -7.34 11.63 4.21
N SER A 14 -6.59 11.70 5.31
CA SER A 14 -6.70 12.78 6.31
C SER A 14 -6.18 14.11 5.76
N SER A 15 -6.78 15.22 6.17
CA SER A 15 -6.25 16.57 5.89
C SER A 15 -4.93 16.85 6.63
N ASP A 16 -4.64 16.15 7.72
CA ASP A 16 -3.39 16.29 8.47
C ASP A 16 -2.22 15.56 7.78
N ARG A 17 -1.21 16.33 7.36
CA ARG A 17 0.02 15.83 6.73
C ARG A 17 0.75 14.79 7.60
N LYS A 18 0.84 14.98 8.92
CA LYS A 18 1.57 14.06 9.80
C LYS A 18 0.88 12.70 9.84
N LEU A 19 -0.46 12.69 9.92
CA LEU A 19 -1.25 11.46 9.85
C LEU A 19 -1.09 10.75 8.51
N ARG A 20 -1.14 11.48 7.38
CA ARG A 20 -0.89 10.88 6.05
C ARG A 20 0.49 10.25 5.94
N THR A 21 1.52 10.95 6.44
CA THR A 21 2.92 10.47 6.39
C THR A 21 3.11 9.21 7.23
N SER A 22 2.56 9.20 8.45
CA SER A 22 2.60 8.02 9.32
C SER A 22 1.85 6.84 8.71
N ALA A 23 0.67 7.09 8.13
CA ALA A 23 -0.14 6.07 7.50
C ALA A 23 0.54 5.45 6.27
N LEU A 24 1.26 6.27 5.48
CA LEU A 24 2.05 5.79 4.33
C LEU A 24 3.22 4.89 4.78
N ALA A 25 3.91 5.25 5.87
CA ALA A 25 4.95 4.41 6.47
C ALA A 25 4.37 3.06 6.96
N SER A 26 3.24 3.10 7.67
CA SER A 26 2.54 1.88 8.12
C SER A 26 2.07 1.02 6.96
N LEU A 27 1.57 1.62 5.86
CA LEU A 27 1.21 0.89 4.64
C LEU A 27 2.42 0.18 4.06
N ARG A 28 3.56 0.86 3.91
CA ARG A 28 4.79 0.26 3.37
C ARG A 28 5.25 -0.92 4.22
N GLN A 29 5.23 -0.77 5.54
CA GLN A 29 5.54 -1.86 6.46
C GLN A 29 4.56 -3.03 6.29
N TYR A 30 3.25 -2.75 6.28
CA TYR A 30 2.20 -3.75 6.10
C TYR A 30 2.38 -4.55 4.80
N LEU A 31 2.60 -3.88 3.66
CA LEU A 31 2.84 -4.52 2.37
C LEU A 31 4.12 -5.37 2.38
N SER A 32 5.18 -4.89 3.04
CA SER A 32 6.43 -5.66 3.16
C SER A 32 6.27 -6.91 4.05
N SER A 33 5.52 -6.80 5.15
CA SER A 33 5.34 -7.88 6.13
C SER A 33 4.31 -8.91 5.73
N HIS A 34 3.48 -8.67 4.71
CA HIS A 34 2.30 -9.50 4.41
C HIS A 34 2.68 -10.90 3.87
N HIS A 35 2.98 -11.84 4.75
CA HIS A 35 2.96 -13.27 4.47
C HIS A 35 1.56 -13.80 4.83
N SER A 36 0.99 -14.60 3.91
CA SER A 36 -0.16 -15.53 4.02
C SER A 36 -1.55 -15.17 3.45
N ALA A 37 -1.92 -13.91 3.17
CA ALA A 37 -3.18 -13.64 2.46
C ALA A 37 -3.06 -12.55 1.37
N PRO A 38 -3.51 -12.80 0.14
CA PRO A 38 -3.60 -11.75 -0.88
C PRO A 38 -4.68 -10.73 -0.51
N LEU A 39 -4.42 -9.45 -0.79
CA LEU A 39 -5.45 -8.40 -0.67
C LEU A 39 -6.59 -8.69 -1.65
N SER A 40 -7.84 -8.55 -1.20
CA SER A 40 -8.97 -8.67 -2.10
C SER A 40 -9.01 -7.50 -3.10
N GLN A 41 -9.70 -7.68 -4.22
CA GLN A 41 -9.87 -6.59 -5.19
C GLN A 41 -10.56 -5.36 -4.55
N LEU A 42 -11.49 -5.57 -3.61
CA LEU A 42 -12.14 -4.47 -2.90
C LEU A 42 -11.16 -3.72 -1.98
N ASP A 43 -10.25 -4.43 -1.32
CA ASP A 43 -9.22 -3.81 -0.49
C ASP A 43 -8.28 -2.96 -1.33
N LEU A 44 -7.87 -3.48 -2.49
CA LEU A 44 -7.04 -2.75 -3.46
C LEU A 44 -7.75 -1.48 -3.95
N LEU A 45 -9.04 -1.54 -4.30
CA LEU A 45 -9.80 -0.35 -4.72
C LEU A 45 -9.91 0.70 -3.61
N LYS A 46 -10.16 0.27 -2.36
CA LYS A 46 -10.21 1.18 -1.20
C LYS A 46 -8.85 1.82 -0.94
N LEU A 47 -7.79 1.05 -1.03
CA LEU A 47 -6.42 1.52 -0.89
C LEU A 47 -6.07 2.53 -1.98
N TRP A 48 -6.34 2.21 -3.24
CA TRP A 48 -6.05 3.08 -4.39
C TRP A 48 -6.78 4.42 -4.25
N LYS A 49 -8.06 4.41 -3.83
CA LYS A 49 -8.80 5.64 -3.54
C LYS A 49 -8.13 6.47 -2.44
N ALA A 50 -7.67 5.84 -1.36
CA ALA A 50 -6.99 6.55 -0.28
C ALA A 50 -5.63 7.14 -0.71
N LEU A 51 -4.88 6.42 -1.55
CA LEU A 51 -3.63 6.92 -2.14
C LEU A 51 -3.87 8.12 -3.06
N PHE A 52 -4.93 8.07 -3.88
CA PHE A 52 -5.35 9.21 -4.69
C PHE A 52 -5.60 10.46 -3.83
N TYR A 53 -6.37 10.33 -2.73
CA TYR A 53 -6.61 11.46 -1.83
C TYR A 53 -5.35 11.90 -1.08
N CYS A 54 -4.42 10.98 -0.77
CA CYS A 54 -3.15 11.32 -0.15
C CYS A 54 -2.33 12.28 -1.04
N LEU A 55 -2.28 12.00 -2.35
CA LEU A 55 -1.64 12.85 -3.35
C LEU A 55 -2.43 14.14 -3.59
N TYR A 56 -3.76 14.06 -3.72
CA TYR A 56 -4.64 15.21 -3.94
C TYR A 56 -4.51 16.28 -2.84
N MET A 57 -4.34 15.87 -1.59
CA MET A 57 -4.19 16.76 -0.43
C MET A 57 -2.78 17.37 -0.29
N GLN A 58 -1.89 17.15 -1.26
CA GLN A 58 -0.52 17.65 -1.21
C GLN A 58 -0.39 18.88 -2.11
N ASP A 59 -0.28 20.08 -1.56
CA ASP A 59 -0.42 21.31 -2.37
C ASP A 59 0.87 21.74 -3.08
N LYS A 60 2.04 21.31 -2.59
CA LYS A 60 3.33 21.80 -3.10
C LYS A 60 3.83 20.92 -4.26
N PRO A 61 4.11 21.47 -5.47
CA PRO A 61 4.50 20.68 -6.64
C PRO A 61 5.69 19.75 -6.40
N LEU A 62 6.75 20.23 -5.76
CA LEU A 62 7.92 19.42 -5.44
C LEU A 62 7.61 18.27 -4.48
N HIS A 63 6.67 18.46 -3.56
CA HIS A 63 6.23 17.40 -2.65
C HIS A 63 5.28 16.43 -3.34
N GLN A 64 4.42 16.90 -4.24
CA GLN A 64 3.58 16.04 -5.08
C GLN A 64 4.44 15.11 -5.94
N GLN A 65 5.50 15.62 -6.57
CA GLN A 65 6.41 14.81 -7.38
C GLN A 65 7.09 13.71 -6.55
N ARG A 66 7.63 14.07 -5.38
CA ARG A 66 8.24 13.09 -4.46
C ARG A 66 7.24 12.06 -3.98
N LEU A 67 6.04 12.51 -3.58
CA LEU A 67 4.97 11.62 -3.14
C LEU A 67 4.53 10.69 -4.26
N ALA A 68 4.41 11.17 -5.50
CA ALA A 68 4.07 10.33 -6.65
C ALA A 68 5.10 9.21 -6.87
N GLN A 69 6.39 9.51 -6.70
CA GLN A 69 7.44 8.50 -6.72
C GLN A 69 7.28 7.50 -5.56
N ASP A 70 7.10 7.99 -4.32
CA ASP A 70 6.90 7.14 -3.14
C ASP A 70 5.69 6.19 -3.30
N LEU A 71 4.62 6.65 -3.97
CA LEU A 71 3.44 5.84 -4.24
C LEU A 71 3.68 4.79 -5.33
N ALA A 72 4.45 5.11 -6.37
CA ALA A 72 4.82 4.17 -7.43
C ALA A 72 5.70 3.02 -6.88
N ASP A 73 6.66 3.35 -6.01
CA ASP A 73 7.58 2.39 -5.38
C ASP A 73 6.86 1.37 -4.46
N LEU A 74 5.60 1.61 -4.09
CA LEU A 74 4.79 0.62 -3.37
C LEU A 74 4.51 -0.63 -4.22
N THR A 75 4.55 -0.51 -5.55
CA THR A 75 4.32 -1.63 -6.46
C THR A 75 5.48 -2.62 -6.45
N ASP A 76 6.72 -2.18 -6.25
CA ASP A 76 7.89 -3.06 -6.14
C ASP A 76 7.72 -4.04 -4.98
N VAL A 77 7.17 -3.58 -3.86
CA VAL A 77 6.89 -4.41 -2.67
C VAL A 77 5.87 -5.51 -2.98
N LEU A 78 4.92 -5.24 -3.89
CA LEU A 78 3.91 -6.21 -4.32
C LEU A 78 4.46 -7.17 -5.38
N LEU A 79 5.25 -6.68 -6.34
CA LEU A 79 5.73 -7.44 -7.49
C LEU A 79 6.90 -8.38 -7.13
N LEU A 80 7.78 -8.00 -6.20
CA LEU A 80 8.86 -8.85 -5.71
C LEU A 80 8.36 -10.16 -5.08
N LYS A 81 7.10 -10.19 -4.62
CA LYS A 81 6.49 -11.37 -4.00
C LYS A 81 5.81 -12.32 -4.98
N SER A 82 5.57 -11.92 -6.23
CA SER A 82 4.87 -12.76 -7.20
C SER A 82 5.72 -13.92 -7.74
N GLY A 83 7.03 -13.96 -7.46
CA GLY A 83 8.00 -14.88 -8.07
C GLY A 83 8.39 -16.12 -7.27
N LYS A 84 7.67 -16.51 -6.21
CA LYS A 84 7.93 -17.77 -5.48
C LYS A 84 6.69 -18.64 -5.41
N ASN A 85 6.34 -19.25 -6.53
CA ASN A 85 5.57 -20.48 -6.59
C ASN A 85 6.22 -21.32 -7.69
N THR A 86 6.34 -22.62 -7.45
CA THR A 86 6.93 -23.68 -8.28
C THR A 86 8.36 -24.05 -7.87
N GLU A 87 8.54 -25.35 -7.65
CA GLU A 87 9.76 -26.09 -7.31
C GLU A 87 10.06 -26.31 -5.82
N GLU A 88 9.15 -27.00 -5.10
CA GLU A 88 9.49 -28.07 -4.14
C GLU A 88 8.30 -29.04 -4.02
N ASP A 89 8.03 -29.81 -5.08
CA ASP A 89 7.40 -31.14 -4.96
C ASP A 89 7.88 -32.00 -6.15
N GLY A 90 8.51 -33.12 -5.86
CA GLY A 90 9.00 -34.08 -6.88
C GLY A 90 10.51 -34.28 -6.88
N GLY A 91 11.02 -35.11 -5.97
CA GLY A 91 12.42 -35.54 -5.98
C GLY A 91 12.75 -36.65 -4.98
N MET A 92 12.15 -37.84 -5.19
CA MET A 92 12.47 -39.18 -4.66
C MET A 92 12.55 -39.40 -3.15
#